data_AF-A0A916FWZ4-F1
#
_entry.id   AF-A0A916FWZ4-F1
#
_cell.length_a   1.000
_cell.length_b   1.000
_cell.length_c   1.000
_cell.angle_alpha   90.00
_cell.angle_beta   90.00
_cell.angle_gamma   90.00
#
_symmetry.space_group_name_H-M   'P 1'
#
loop_
_entity.id
_entity.type
_entity.pdbx_description
1 polymer ?
#
loop_
_entity_poly.entity_id
_entity_poly.type
_entity_poly.pdbx_seq_one_letter_code
_entity_poly.pdbx_strand_id
1 'polypeptide(L)' 'MLSKRGPDDSGVWTEGGVGLGHRRLAILDVTQAGHQPMVSPDGRHVIVFNGEIYNFLALRRELAGTVDTWSSSSDTEV' A
#
# COMPACT_ATOMS: atom_id res chain seq x y z
N MET A 1 10.71 -6.52 -17.85
CA MET A 1 9.42 -5.80 -17.86
C MET A 1 8.82 -5.89 -16.47
N LEU A 2 8.38 -4.78 -15.87
CA LEU A 2 7.88 -4.73 -14.48
C LEU A 2 6.63 -5.61 -14.25
N SER A 3 5.83 -5.85 -15.29
CA SER A 3 4.66 -6.74 -15.23
C SER A 3 4.98 -8.16 -14.76
N LYS A 4 6.19 -8.68 -15.02
CA LYS A 4 6.61 -10.00 -14.52
C LYS A 4 6.87 -10.04 -13.01
N ARG A 5 7.15 -8.87 -12.40
CA ARG A 5 7.39 -8.75 -10.96
C ARG A 5 6.11 -8.52 -10.16
N GLY A 6 5.04 -8.15 -10.84
CA GLY A 6 3.74 -7.88 -10.24
C GLY A 6 2.64 -8.06 -11.28
N PRO A 7 2.24 -9.32 -11.55
CA PRO A 7 1.28 -9.64 -12.59
C PRO A 7 -0.18 -9.40 -12.16
N ASP A 8 -0.45 -9.29 -10.87
CA ASP A 8 -1.81 -9.37 -10.33
C ASP A 8 -2.54 -8.02 -10.42
N ASP A 9 -1.81 -6.91 -10.27
CA ASP A 9 -2.40 -5.58 -10.27
C ASP A 9 -1.39 -4.49 -10.68
N SER A 10 -1.91 -3.33 -11.09
CA SER A 10 -1.12 -2.16 -11.46
C SER A 10 -1.85 -0.86 -11.19
N GLY A 11 -1.11 0.14 -10.70
CA GLY A 11 -1.63 1.47 -10.45
C GLY A 11 -0.66 2.56 -10.84
N VAL A 12 -1.19 3.73 -11.15
CA VAL A 12 -0.44 4.97 -11.36
C VAL A 12 -1.19 6.09 -10.66
N TRP A 13 -0.45 6.89 -9.91
CA TRP A 13 -0.93 8.13 -9.30
C TRP A 13 -0.09 9.29 -9.81
N THR A 14 -0.71 10.42 -10.13
CA THR A 14 -0.02 11.62 -10.65
C THR A 14 -0.63 12.89 -10.09
N GLU A 15 0.20 13.82 -9.67
CA GLU A 15 -0.21 15.17 -9.26
C GLU A 15 0.96 16.15 -9.42
N GLY A 16 0.71 17.38 -9.87
CA GLY A 16 1.70 18.46 -9.81
C GLY A 16 3.05 18.18 -10.50
N GLY A 17 3.06 17.37 -11.56
CA GLY A 17 4.31 16.96 -12.24
C GLY A 17 5.05 15.79 -11.59
N VAL A 18 4.49 15.19 -10.53
CA VAL A 18 4.99 13.97 -9.88
C VAL A 18 4.13 12.79 -10.32
N GLY A 19 4.76 11.62 -10.46
CA GLY A 19 4.08 10.36 -10.75
C GLY A 19 4.66 9.19 -9.96
N LEU A 20 3.78 8.38 -9.38
CA LEU A 20 4.10 7.12 -8.71
C LEU A 20 3.43 5.98 -9.48
N GLY A 21 4.17 4.89 -9.73
CA GLY A 21 3.65 3.74 -10.46
C GLY A 21 4.06 2.44 -9.79
N HIS A 22 3.14 1.47 -9.75
CA HIS A 22 3.37 0.18 -9.11
C HIS A 22 2.87 -1.00 -9.96
N ARG A 23 3.61 -2.11 -9.89
CA ARG A 23 3.19 -3.43 -10.37
C ARG A 23 3.21 -4.37 -9.18
N ARG A 24 2.06 -4.96 -8.87
CA ARG A 24 1.84 -5.68 -7.62
C ARG A 24 1.78 -7.19 -7.84
N LEU A 25 2.54 -7.91 -7.03
CA LEU A 25 2.34 -9.32 -6.76
C LEU A 25 1.57 -9.39 -5.43
N ALA A 26 0.34 -9.87 -5.45
CA ALA A 26 -0.56 -9.86 -4.30
C ALA A 26 -0.28 -11.07 -3.40
N ILE A 27 0.36 -10.83 -2.25
CA ILE A 27 0.70 -11.88 -1.26
C ILE A 27 -0.09 -11.65 0.03
N LEU A 28 0.07 -10.47 0.64
CA LEU A 28 -0.71 -10.02 1.79
C LEU A 28 -1.80 -9.04 1.33
N ASP A 29 -3.01 -9.20 1.86
CA ASP A 29 -4.23 -8.52 1.40
C ASP A 29 -4.44 -8.61 -0.12
N VAL A 30 -4.86 -9.77 -0.59
CA VAL A 30 -5.09 -10.03 -2.03
C VAL A 30 -6.33 -9.33 -2.59
N THR A 31 -7.02 -8.51 -1.79
CA THR A 31 -8.18 -7.75 -2.22
C THR A 31 -7.77 -6.42 -2.85
N GLN A 32 -8.76 -5.66 -3.35
CA GLN A 32 -8.55 -4.31 -3.87
C GLN A 32 -8.09 -3.31 -2.78
N ALA A 33 -8.30 -3.62 -1.50
CA ALA A 33 -7.82 -2.78 -0.41
C ALA A 33 -6.29 -2.72 -0.34
N GLY A 34 -5.59 -3.75 -0.82
CA GLY A 34 -4.12 -3.76 -0.94
C GLY A 34 -3.58 -3.09 -2.21
N HIS A 35 -4.41 -2.41 -3.00
CA HIS A 35 -4.00 -1.71 -4.22
C HIS A 35 -2.90 -0.67 -3.93
N GLN A 36 -2.00 -0.50 -4.90
CA GLN A 36 -0.97 0.54 -4.86
C GLN A 36 -0.83 1.25 -6.20
N PRO A 37 -0.55 2.57 -6.24
CA PRO A 37 -0.21 3.45 -5.11
C PRO A 37 -1.32 3.62 -4.07
N MET A 38 -0.97 3.49 -2.79
CA MET A 38 -1.92 3.58 -1.67
C MET A 38 -2.00 5.03 -1.22
N VAL A 39 -3.21 5.54 -1.02
CA VAL A 39 -3.49 6.92 -0.60
C VAL A 39 -4.04 6.90 0.82
N SER A 40 -3.54 7.77 1.69
CA SER A 40 -4.05 7.91 3.06
C SER A 40 -5.52 8.40 3.06
N PRO A 41 -6.31 8.11 4.10
CA PRO A 41 -7.72 8.51 4.14
C PRO A 41 -7.98 10.02 4.00
N ASP A 42 -7.03 10.85 4.43
CA ASP A 42 -7.06 12.31 4.30
C ASP A 42 -6.55 12.82 2.93
N GLY A 43 -6.12 11.92 2.05
CA GLY A 43 -5.57 12.24 0.73
C GLY A 43 -4.18 12.86 0.74
N ARG A 44 -3.57 13.05 1.92
CA ARG A 44 -2.32 13.82 2.07
C ARG A 44 -1.07 13.03 1.68
N HIS A 45 -1.08 11.71 1.89
CA HIS A 45 0.08 10.85 1.67
C HIS A 45 -0.23 9.81 0.60
N VAL A 46 0.75 9.56 -0.26
CA VAL A 46 0.68 8.52 -1.28
C VAL A 46 1.96 7.70 -1.23
N ILE A 47 1.82 6.38 -1.18
CA ILE A 47 2.95 5.45 -1.03
C ILE A 47 2.95 4.38 -2.13
N VAL A 48 4.15 4.04 -2.57
CA VAL A 48 4.46 2.81 -3.30
C VAL A 48 5.55 2.06 -2.56
N PHE A 49 5.37 0.75 -2.39
CA PHE A 49 6.27 -0.08 -1.61
C PHE A 49 6.42 -1.46 -2.25
N ASN A 50 7.68 -1.88 -2.45
CA ASN A 50 8.02 -3.22 -2.92
C ASN A 50 8.85 -3.94 -1.87
N GLY A 51 8.21 -4.78 -1.07
CA GLY A 51 8.84 -5.51 0.03
C GLY A 51 7.80 -6.13 0.94
N GLU A 52 8.22 -6.47 2.15
CA GLU A 52 7.33 -6.96 3.21
C GLU A 52 7.78 -6.39 4.57
N ILE A 53 6.85 -5.79 5.31
CA ILE A 53 7.09 -5.34 6.69
C ILE A 53 6.71 -6.48 7.64
N TYR A 54 7.66 -7.35 7.97
CA TYR A 54 7.38 -8.59 8.71
C TYR A 54 6.73 -8.39 10.08
N ASN A 55 7.01 -7.28 10.76
CA ASN A 55 6.45 -6.97 12.07
C ASN A 55 5.21 -6.05 12.01
N PHE A 56 4.55 -5.90 10.84
CA PHE A 56 3.42 -4.98 10.67
C PHE A 56 2.27 -5.24 11.64
N LEU A 57 2.02 -6.49 12.04
CA LEU A 57 1.00 -6.82 13.05
C LEU A 57 1.36 -6.31 14.45
N ALA A 58 2.64 -6.28 14.81
CA ALA A 58 3.08 -5.71 16.08
C ALA A 58 2.97 -4.18 16.04
N LEU A 59 3.44 -3.57 14.96
CA LEU A 59 3.32 -2.13 14.72
C LEU A 59 1.85 -1.65 14.71
N ARG A 60 0.93 -2.38 14.06
CA ARG A 60 -0.51 -2.06 14.12
C ARG A 60 -1.07 -2.06 15.54
N ARG A 61 -0.58 -2.94 16.41
CA ARG A 61 -0.98 -2.95 17.84
C ARG A 61 -0.38 -1.79 18.60
N GLU A 62 0.87 -1.43 18.32
CA GLU A 62 1.53 -0.26 18.92
C GLU A 62 0.86 1.06 18.51
N LEU A 63 0.34 1.13 17.29
CA LEU A 63 -0.42 2.26 16.75
C LEU A 63 -1.93 2.19 17.08
N ALA A 64 -2.37 1.20 17.86
CA ALA A 64 -3.77 1.11 18.25
C ALA A 64 -4.15 2.34 19.10
N GLY A 65 -5.13 3.10 18.62
CA GLY A 65 -5.60 4.33 19.27
C GLY A 65 -4.96 5.63 18.74
N THR A 66 -3.95 5.56 17.87
CA THR A 66 -3.47 6.72 17.09
C THR A 66 -4.01 6.72 15.66
N VAL A 67 -4.35 5.54 15.13
CA VAL A 67 -4.99 5.36 13.83
C VAL A 67 -6.46 5.03 14.05
N ASP A 68 -7.36 5.89 13.56
CA ASP A 68 -8.81 5.74 13.73
C ASP A 68 -9.38 4.58 12.92
N THR A 69 -8.86 4.32 11.72
CA THR A 69 -9.36 3.27 10.84
C THR A 69 -8.27 2.77 9.92
N TRP A 70 -8.18 1.44 9.81
CA TRP A 70 -7.38 0.76 8.80
C TRP A 70 -8.28 0.38 7.62
N SER A 71 -7.88 0.76 6.43
CA SER A 71 -8.57 0.52 5.16
C SER A 71 -8.12 -0.76 4.47
N SER A 72 -6.98 -1.33 4.86
CA SER A 72 -6.45 -2.59 4.36
C SER A 72 -5.93 -3.48 5.49
N SER A 73 -5.59 -4.70 5.11
CA SER A 73 -4.80 -5.65 5.89
C SER A 73 -3.37 -5.81 5.33
N SER A 74 -2.99 -4.97 4.35
CA SER A 74 -1.62 -4.95 3.83
C SER A 74 -0.68 -4.38 4.88
N ASP A 75 0.51 -4.96 4.91
CA ASP A 75 1.66 -4.49 5.66
C ASP A 75 2.08 -3.06 5.25
N THR A 76 1.85 -2.66 4.00
CA THR A 76 2.19 -1.32 3.46
C THR A 76 1.47 -0.17 4.17
N GLU A 77 0.31 -0.42 4.76
CA GLU A 77 -0.51 0.64 5.38
C GLU A 77 0.03 1.11 6.74
N VAL A 78 0.94 0.33 7.34
CA VAL A 78 1.40 0.50 8.73
C VAL A 78 2.50 1.55 8.87
#